data_AF-A0A0M0GD58-F1
#
_entry.id   AF-A0A0M0GD58-F1
#
_cell.length_a   1.000
_cell.length_b   1.000
_cell.length_c   1.000
_cell.angle_alpha   90.00
_cell.angle_beta   90.00
_cell.angle_gamma   90.00
#
_symmetry.space_group_name_H-M   'P 1'
#
loop_
_entity.id
_entity.type
_entity.pdbx_description
1 polymer ?
#
loop_
_entity_poly.entity_id
_entity_poly.type
_entity_poly.pdbx_seq_one_letter_code
_entity_poly.pdbx_strand_id
1 'polypeptide(L)' 'MKKYKLKNHFNGIKKGTHFYLIAESEFIGIKEYVLRTIDLSVRISINESELNKNFTLINSYFYKEE' A
#
# COMPACT_ATOMS: atom_id res chain seq x y z
N MET A 1 3.08 9.29 -6.69
CA MET A 1 3.34 7.98 -6.02
C MET A 1 2.65 7.96 -4.66
N LYS A 2 1.78 6.96 -4.39
CA LYS A 2 1.02 6.87 -3.13
C LYS A 2 1.88 6.25 -2.01
N LYS A 3 1.82 6.81 -0.80
CA LYS A 3 2.48 6.31 0.42
C LYS A 3 1.44 5.84 1.44
N TYR A 4 1.60 4.62 1.94
CA TYR A 4 0.73 4.03 2.96
C TYR A 4 1.50 3.78 4.26
N LYS A 5 0.77 3.76 5.38
CA LYS A 5 1.28 3.39 6.70
C LYS A 5 0.45 2.28 7.31
N LEU A 6 1.12 1.30 7.93
CA LEU A 6 0.48 0.22 8.67
C LEU A 6 -0.22 0.76 9.93
N LYS A 7 -1.53 0.53 10.06
CA LYS A 7 -2.34 0.87 11.25
C LYS A 7 -2.27 -0.20 12.33
N ASN A 8 -2.13 -1.46 11.93
CA ASN A 8 -2.13 -2.65 12.77
C ASN A 8 -0.89 -3.51 12.46
N HIS A 9 -0.50 -4.41 13.36
CA HIS A 9 0.48 -5.44 13.00
C HIS A 9 -0.13 -6.34 11.92
N PHE A 10 0.59 -6.56 10.82
CA PHE A 10 0.08 -7.29 9.67
C PHE A 10 1.20 -8.11 9.03
N ASN A 11 0.96 -9.41 8.84
CA ASN A 11 1.89 -10.33 8.19
C ASN A 11 3.33 -10.30 8.76
N GLY A 12 3.46 -10.26 10.09
CA GLY A 12 4.77 -10.15 10.77
C GLY A 12 5.41 -8.75 10.75
N ILE A 13 4.78 -7.77 10.10
CA ILE A 13 5.28 -6.40 9.98
C ILE A 13 4.72 -5.53 11.10
N LYS A 14 5.60 -4.72 11.70
CA LYS A 14 5.26 -3.82 12.81
C LYS A 14 4.29 -2.72 12.37
N LYS A 15 3.34 -2.40 13.27
CA LYS A 15 2.51 -1.19 13.14
C LYS A 15 3.39 0.05 12.92
N GLY A 16 2.97 0.93 12.02
CA GLY A 16 3.65 2.18 11.72
C GLY A 16 4.68 2.10 10.59
N THR A 17 4.99 0.91 10.06
CA THR A 17 5.83 0.76 8.87
C THR A 17 5.21 1.46 7.67
N HIS A 18 6.07 2.12 6.88
CA HIS A 18 5.67 2.88 5.70
C HIS A 18 5.95 2.09 4.43
N PHE A 19 5.05 2.27 3.46
CA PHE A 19 5.10 1.59 2.18
C PHE A 19 4.85 2.57 1.03
N TYR A 20 5.47 2.29 -0.10
CA TYR A 20 5.09 2.80 -1.40
C TYR A 20 4.10 1.84 -2.07
N LEU A 21 3.05 2.38 -2.68
CA LEU A 21 2.27 1.64 -3.67
C LEU A 21 3.05 1.65 -4.98
N ILE A 22 3.42 0.46 -5.44
CA ILE A 22 4.22 0.28 -6.67
C ILE A 22 3.41 -0.32 -7.82
N ALA A 23 2.29 -1.01 -7.53
CA ALA A 23 1.34 -1.45 -8.53
C ALA A 23 -0.07 -1.54 -7.94
N GLU A 24 -1.07 -1.27 -8.77
CA GLU A 24 -2.51 -1.40 -8.50
C GLU A 24 -3.10 -2.06 -9.74
N SER A 25 -3.89 -3.11 -9.55
CA SER A 25 -4.52 -3.88 -10.63
C SER A 25 -5.96 -4.21 -10.26
N GLU A 26 -6.85 -4.21 -11.23
CA GLU A 26 -8.21 -4.71 -11.08
C GLU A 26 -8.52 -5.71 -12.19
N PHE A 27 -8.98 -6.90 -11.81
CA PHE A 27 -9.39 -7.92 -12.77
C PHE A 27 -10.71 -8.57 -12.33
N ILE A 28 -11.74 -8.46 -13.18
CA ILE A 28 -13.10 -8.98 -12.92
C ILE A 28 -13.61 -8.53 -11.53
N GLY A 29 -13.43 -7.25 -11.21
CA GLY A 29 -13.86 -6.66 -9.93
C GLY A 29 -13.02 -7.02 -8.71
N ILE A 30 -11.92 -7.78 -8.88
CA ILE A 30 -10.96 -8.06 -7.83
C ILE A 30 -9.81 -7.07 -7.92
N LYS A 31 -9.63 -6.24 -6.89
CA LYS A 31 -8.51 -5.29 -6.80
C LYS A 31 -7.36 -5.85 -5.98
N GLU A 32 -6.17 -5.77 -6.55
CA GLU A 32 -4.91 -6.13 -5.92
C GLU A 32 -3.94 -4.95 -5.89
N TYR A 33 -3.20 -4.85 -4.80
CA TYR A 33 -2.26 -3.77 -4.52
C TYR A 33 -0.91 -4.36 -4.13
N VAL A 34 0.14 -3.87 -4.76
CA VAL A 34 1.51 -4.24 -4.42
C VAL A 34 2.17 -3.09 -3.67
N LEU A 35 2.52 -3.36 -2.41
CA LEU A 35 3.17 -2.43 -1.51
C LEU A 35 4.64 -2.84 -1.29
N ARG A 36 5.54 -1.87 -1.24
CA ARG A 36 6.95 -2.08 -0.91
C ARG A 36 7.40 -1.15 0.20
N THR A 37 8.16 -1.65 1.18
CA THR A 37 8.68 -0.79 2.25
C THR A 37 9.58 0.31 1.69
N ILE A 38 9.69 1.43 2.43
CA ILE A 38 10.51 2.58 2.00
C ILE A 38 11.99 2.19 1.83
N ASP A 39 12.49 1.31 2.71
CA ASP A 39 13.84 0.73 2.66
C ASP A 39 14.01 -0.35 1.57
N LEU A 40 12.95 -0.64 0.81
CA LEU A 40 12.94 -1.57 -0.31
C LEU A 40 13.14 -3.06 0.03
N SER A 41 13.27 -3.44 1.30
CA SER A 41 13.57 -4.82 1.74
C SER A 41 12.36 -5.76 1.65
N VAL A 42 11.14 -5.26 1.80
CA VAL A 42 9.93 -6.09 1.85
C VAL A 42 8.93 -5.66 0.79
N ARG A 43 8.37 -6.64 0.07
CA ARG A 43 7.27 -6.48 -0.89
C ARG A 43 6.11 -7.37 -0.47
N ILE A 44 4.90 -6.83 -0.47
CA ILE A 44 3.66 -7.56 -0.18
C ILE A 44 2.63 -7.27 -1.27
N SER A 45 1.82 -8.27 -1.58
CA SER A 45 0.61 -8.13 -2.38
C SER A 45 -0.58 -8.32 -1.45
N ILE A 46 -1.56 -7.42 -1.52
CA ILE A 46 -2.75 -7.43 -0.68
C ILE A 46 -3.99 -7.07 -1.50
N ASN A 47 -5.16 -7.52 -1.06
CA ASN A 47 -6.43 -7.12 -1.68
C ASN A 47 -6.98 -5.79 -1.11
N GLU A 48 -8.07 -5.29 -1.69
CA GLU A 48 -8.74 -4.05 -1.25
C GLU A 48 -9.20 -4.09 0.22
N SER A 49 -9.73 -5.22 0.68
CA SER A 49 -10.22 -5.38 2.06
C SER A 49 -9.06 -5.26 3.07
N GLU A 50 -7.94 -5.91 2.76
CA GLU A 50 -6.73 -5.84 3.57
C GLU A 50 -6.11 -4.44 3.58
N LEU A 51 -6.09 -3.75 2.42
CA LEU A 51 -5.62 -2.37 2.31
C LEU A 51 -6.46 -1.46 3.22
N ASN A 52 -7.79 -1.52 3.10
CA ASN A 52 -8.70 -0.68 3.88
C ASN A 52 -8.62 -0.94 5.39
N LYS A 53 -8.51 -2.22 5.78
CA LYS A 53 -8.45 -2.64 7.20
C LYS A 53 -7.12 -2.29 7.85
N ASN A 54 -6.00 -2.45 7.14
CA ASN A 54 -4.67 -2.42 7.77
C ASN A 54 -3.82 -1.19 7.40
N PHE A 55 -4.17 -0.42 6.38
CA PHE A 55 -3.31 0.66 5.85
C PHE A 55 -4.03 2.01 5.79
N THR A 56 -3.31 3.09 6.11
CA THR A 56 -3.77 4.48 5.92
C THR A 56 -2.94 5.12 4.83
N LEU A 57 -3.59 5.76 3.85
CA LEU A 57 -2.93 6.63 2.89
C LEU A 57 -2.39 7.88 3.62
N ILE A 58 -1.07 8.10 3.58
CA ILE A 58 -0.42 9.25 4.22
C ILE A 58 -0.19 10.38 3.24
N ASN A 59 0.15 10.05 1.99
CA ASN A 59 0.38 11.04 0.96
C ASN A 59 0.10 10.44 -0.42
N SER A 60 -0.49 11.23 -1.29
CA SER A 60 -0.65 10.92 -2.71
C SER A 60 -0.10 12.09 -3.52
N TYR A 61 1.09 11.92 -4.08
CA TYR A 61 1.59 12.84 -5.10
C TYR A 61 0.91 12.49 -6.42
N PHE A 62 -0.02 13.34 -6.85
CA PHE A 62 -0.51 13.42 -8.22
C PHE A 62 0.35 14.46 -8.95
N TYR A 63 0.92 14.12 -10.10
CA TYR A 63 1.39 15.17 -11.00
C TYR A 63 0.14 15.85 -11.56
N LYS A 64 -0.04 17.14 -11.28
CA LYS A 64 -0.93 17.97 -12.10
C LYS A 64 -0.23 18.12 -13.44
N GLU A 65 -0.85 17.64 -14.50
CA GLU A 65 -0.57 18.18 -15.83
C GLU A 65 -1.17 19.59 -15.85
N GLU A 66 -0.32 20.60 -16.09
CA GLU A 66 -0.71 21.97 -16.45
C GLU A 66 -1.11 22.03 -17.92
#